data_AF-A0A140ST36-F1
#
_entry.id   AF-A0A140ST36-F1
#
_cell.length_a   1.000
_cell.length_b   1.000
_cell.length_c   1.000
_cell.angle_alpha   90.00
_cell.angle_beta   90.00
_cell.angle_gamma   90.00
#
_symmetry.space_group_name_H-M   'P 1'
#
loop_
_entity.id
_entity.type
_entity.pdbx_description
1 polymer ?
#
loop_
_entity_poly.entity_id
_entity_poly.type
_entity_poly.pdbx_seq_one_letter_code
_entity_poly.pdbx_strand_id
1 'polypeptide(L)'
;MNKGYFWVIGSALLVTIAQLSLKAGVVGLPSFTLGWHWLQSEWLLANLANLSIVFVGLVCYALSMLCWLFALKSIPLNKAYPLISLSYVFVYLLAVILPWYHEPATWLKAGGVAFIILGVWLISRPTKGQSQK
;
A
#
# COMPACT_ATOMS: atom_id res chain seq x y z
N MET A 1 -15.33 17.37 5.32
CA MET A 1 -14.78 16.33 4.42
C MET A 1 -15.50 15.02 4.73
N ASN A 2 -16.19 14.40 3.77
CA ASN A 2 -17.02 13.21 4.07
C ASN A 2 -16.14 12.13 4.70
N LYS A 3 -16.56 11.58 5.85
CA LYS A 3 -15.80 10.60 6.65
C LYS A 3 -15.25 9.45 5.79
N GLY A 4 -15.94 9.07 4.71
CA GLY A 4 -15.49 8.04 3.76
C GLY A 4 -14.16 8.32 3.05
N TYR A 5 -13.91 9.56 2.59
CA TYR A 5 -12.63 9.88 1.91
C TYR A 5 -11.43 9.78 2.85
N PHE A 6 -11.62 10.15 4.13
CA PHE A 6 -10.61 9.98 5.15
C PHE A 6 -10.24 8.50 5.33
N TRP A 7 -11.23 7.61 5.39
CA TRP A 7 -11.01 6.17 5.48
C TRP A 7 -10.28 5.60 4.26
N VAL A 8 -10.57 6.08 3.04
CA VAL A 8 -9.85 5.63 1.84
C VAL A 8 -8.40 6.07 1.85
N ILE A 9 -8.13 7.35 2.15
CA ILE A 9 -6.75 7.86 2.20
C ILE A 9 -5.97 7.15 3.30
N GLY A 10 -6.58 6.96 4.47
CA GLY A 10 -5.99 6.17 5.55
C GLY A 10 -5.66 4.74 5.12
N SER A 11 -6.57 4.06 4.43
CA SER A 11 -6.33 2.73 3.85
C SER A 11 -5.18 2.75 2.85
N ALA A 12 -5.14 3.70 1.92
CA ALA A 12 -4.09 3.80 0.91
C ALA A 12 -2.70 4.03 1.53
N LEU A 13 -2.60 4.89 2.54
CA LEU A 13 -1.34 5.13 3.28
C LEU A 13 -0.92 3.90 4.09
N LEU A 14 -1.84 3.24 4.79
CA LEU A 14 -1.56 2.00 5.52
C LEU A 14 -1.14 0.86 4.60
N VAL A 15 -1.76 0.71 3.42
CA VAL A 15 -1.32 -0.25 2.39
C VAL A 15 0.09 0.09 1.95
N THR A 16 0.40 1.37 1.74
CA THR A 16 1.73 1.79 1.30
C THR A 16 2.80 1.39 2.32
N ILE A 17 2.58 1.69 3.61
CA ILE A 17 3.47 1.29 4.70
C ILE A 17 3.59 -0.24 4.75
N ALA A 18 2.45 -0.94 4.66
CA ALA A 18 2.43 -2.40 4.68
C ALA A 18 3.28 -3.01 3.56
N GLN A 19 3.09 -2.58 2.32
CA GLN A 19 3.81 -3.13 1.16
C GLN A 19 5.32 -2.89 1.26
N LEU A 20 5.72 -1.70 1.71
CA LEU A 20 7.12 -1.42 1.98
C LEU A 20 7.62 -2.34 3.09
N SER A 21 7.07 -2.28 4.30
CA SER A 21 7.52 -3.11 5.42
C SER A 21 7.60 -4.60 5.07
N LEU A 22 6.59 -5.15 4.40
CA LEU A 22 6.60 -6.55 3.93
C LEU A 22 7.77 -6.82 2.99
N LYS A 23 8.01 -5.96 1.98
CA LYS A 23 9.14 -6.11 1.07
C LYS A 23 10.48 -6.02 1.80
N ALA A 24 10.64 -5.07 2.71
CA ALA A 24 11.88 -4.91 3.48
C ALA A 24 12.16 -6.12 4.36
N GLY A 25 11.16 -6.58 5.11
CA GLY A 25 11.29 -7.73 5.98
C GLY A 25 11.55 -9.03 5.20
N VAL A 26 10.79 -9.28 4.12
CA VAL A 26 10.93 -10.52 3.34
C VAL A 26 12.26 -10.60 2.60
N VAL A 27 12.78 -9.49 2.06
CA VAL A 27 14.09 -9.48 1.37
C VAL A 27 15.24 -9.75 2.35
N GLY A 28 15.08 -9.37 3.62
CA GLY A 28 16.07 -9.67 4.66
C GLY A 28 16.04 -11.12 5.15
N LEU A 29 15.01 -11.90 4.82
CA LEU A 29 14.91 -13.31 5.24
C LEU A 29 15.74 -14.22 4.32
N PRO A 30 16.31 -15.32 4.86
CA PRO A 30 16.91 -16.39 4.07
C PRO A 30 15.92 -16.95 3.04
N SER A 31 16.44 -17.51 1.94
CA SER A 31 15.61 -18.16 0.92
C SER A 31 14.65 -19.17 1.53
N PHE A 32 13.37 -19.08 1.17
CA PHE A 32 12.34 -20.02 1.60
C PHE A 32 12.56 -21.40 0.96
N THR A 33 13.37 -22.23 1.60
CA THR A 33 13.42 -23.65 1.29
C THR A 33 12.23 -24.32 2.00
N LEU A 34 11.33 -24.95 1.24
CA LEU A 34 10.22 -25.71 1.82
C LEU A 34 10.78 -26.79 2.76
N GLY A 35 10.49 -26.68 4.06
CA GLY A 35 10.97 -27.59 5.09
C GLY A 35 10.49 -27.15 6.48
N TRP A 36 10.95 -27.82 7.54
CA TRP A 36 10.61 -27.46 8.94
C TRP A 36 11.63 -26.50 9.59
N HIS A 37 12.70 -26.16 8.87
CA HIS A 37 13.81 -25.37 9.41
C HIS A 37 13.41 -23.95 9.85
N TRP A 38 12.47 -23.32 9.14
CA TRP A 38 11.92 -21.99 9.48
C TRP A 38 11.07 -21.96 10.77
N LEU A 39 10.70 -23.11 11.33
CA LEU A 39 10.01 -23.23 12.62
C LEU A 39 10.98 -23.51 13.79
N GLN A 40 12.27 -23.66 13.53
CA GLN A 40 13.27 -23.87 14.57
C GLN A 40 13.50 -22.56 15.33
N SER A 41 13.59 -22.64 16.66
CA SER A 41 13.78 -21.49 17.55
C SER A 41 15.02 -20.67 17.20
N GLU A 42 16.12 -21.35 16.85
CA GLU A 42 17.37 -20.70 16.43
C GLU A 42 17.18 -19.84 15.18
N TRP A 43 16.44 -20.34 14.19
CA TRP A 43 16.14 -19.60 12.97
C TRP A 43 15.22 -18.40 13.27
N LEU A 44 14.20 -18.57 14.10
CA LEU A 44 13.30 -17.46 14.50
C LEU A 44 14.08 -16.36 15.23
N LEU A 45 14.94 -16.72 16.18
CA LEU A 45 15.75 -15.78 16.95
C LEU A 45 16.73 -15.03 16.04
N ALA A 46 17.40 -15.74 15.11
CA ALA A 46 18.32 -15.13 14.16
C ALA A 46 17.63 -14.13 13.20
N ASN A 47 16.35 -14.34 12.90
CA ASN A 47 15.59 -13.53 11.95
C ASN A 47 14.55 -12.61 12.60
N LEU A 48 14.59 -12.46 13.93
CA LEU A 48 13.56 -11.76 14.70
C LEU A 48 13.32 -10.33 14.22
N ALA A 49 14.38 -9.60 13.86
CA ALA A 49 14.28 -8.25 13.32
C ALA A 49 13.47 -8.20 12.02
N ASN A 50 13.82 -9.01 11.03
CA ASN A 50 13.10 -9.05 9.75
C ASN A 50 11.67 -9.56 9.92
N LEU A 51 11.46 -10.57 10.76
CA LEU A 51 10.12 -11.07 11.11
C LEU A 51 9.25 -9.99 11.77
N SER A 52 9.84 -9.16 12.65
CA SER A 52 9.11 -8.05 13.28
C SER A 52 8.69 -6.98 12.25
N ILE A 53 9.54 -6.69 11.26
CA ILE A 53 9.21 -5.77 10.16
C ILE A 53 8.06 -6.35 9.31
N VAL A 54 8.11 -7.65 9.00
CA VAL A 54 7.00 -8.35 8.31
C VAL A 54 5.73 -8.25 9.15
N PHE A 55 5.81 -8.49 10.45
CA PHE A 55 4.66 -8.42 11.35
C PHE A 55 4.04 -7.02 11.40
N VAL A 56 4.86 -5.96 11.48
CA VAL A 56 4.38 -4.57 11.36
C VAL A 56 3.67 -4.37 10.02
N GLY A 57 4.24 -4.87 8.92
CA GLY A 57 3.60 -4.82 7.60
C GLY A 57 2.23 -5.51 7.58
N LEU A 58 2.11 -6.69 8.18
CA LEU A 58 0.85 -7.43 8.29
C LEU A 58 -0.19 -6.69 9.15
N VAL A 59 0.21 -6.11 10.28
CA VAL A 59 -0.68 -5.30 11.13
C VAL A 59 -1.17 -4.08 10.37
N CYS A 60 -0.28 -3.34 9.68
CA CYS A 60 -0.66 -2.22 8.84
C CYS A 60 -1.63 -2.63 7.72
N TYR A 61 -1.41 -3.79 7.10
CA TYR A 61 -2.31 -4.32 6.07
C TYR A 61 -3.69 -4.65 6.64
N ALA A 62 -3.75 -5.30 7.80
CA ALA A 62 -5.02 -5.60 8.48
C ALA A 62 -5.78 -4.32 8.85
N LEU A 63 -5.09 -3.32 9.41
CA LEU A 63 -5.68 -2.01 9.73
C LEU A 63 -6.16 -1.30 8.46
N SER A 64 -5.41 -1.39 7.36
CA SER A 64 -5.82 -0.84 6.07
C SER A 64 -7.13 -1.46 5.60
N MET A 65 -7.27 -2.79 5.73
CA MET A 65 -8.50 -3.50 5.38
C MET A 65 -9.68 -3.04 6.23
N LEU A 66 -9.49 -2.78 7.53
CA LEU A 66 -10.54 -2.20 8.38
C LEU A 66 -10.96 -0.81 7.87
N CYS A 67 -10.00 0.06 7.56
CA CYS A 67 -10.28 1.38 6.96
C CYS A 67 -11.04 1.24 5.63
N TRP A 68 -10.65 0.29 4.79
CA TRP A 68 -11.31 0.02 3.52
C TRP A 68 -12.78 -0.39 3.69
N LEU A 69 -13.08 -1.27 4.65
CA LEU A 69 -14.46 -1.66 4.94
C LEU A 69 -15.32 -0.46 5.36
N PHE A 70 -14.79 0.45 6.20
CA PHE A 70 -15.50 1.68 6.58
C PHE A 70 -15.66 2.65 5.40
N ALA A 71 -14.67 2.73 4.51
CA ALA A 71 -14.75 3.53 3.30
C ALA A 71 -15.87 3.03 2.37
N LEU A 72 -15.95 1.72 2.13
CA LEU A 72 -16.98 1.10 1.28
C LEU A 72 -18.40 1.32 1.81
N LYS A 73 -18.56 1.41 3.14
CA LYS A 73 -19.84 1.78 3.75
C LYS A 73 -20.23 3.25 3.51
N SER A 74 -19.24 4.11 3.26
CA SER A 74 -19.41 5.57 3.27
C SER A 74 -19.46 6.21 1.87
N ILE A 75 -18.81 5.60 0.87
CA ILE A 75 -18.75 6.11 -0.50
C ILE A 75 -18.89 4.97 -1.52
N PRO A 76 -19.43 5.25 -2.73
CA PRO A 76 -19.55 4.24 -3.76
C PRO A 76 -18.17 3.77 -4.25
N LEU A 77 -18.09 2.48 -4.58
CA LEU A 77 -16.86 1.80 -4.98
C LEU A 77 -16.12 2.51 -6.13
N ASN A 78 -16.85 3.01 -7.12
CA ASN A 78 -16.29 3.73 -8.27
C ASN A 78 -15.54 5.02 -7.91
N LYS A 79 -15.84 5.64 -6.77
CA LYS A 79 -15.11 6.80 -6.23
C LYS A 79 -13.98 6.40 -5.29
N ALA A 80 -14.13 5.28 -4.59
CA ALA A 80 -13.14 4.78 -3.64
C ALA A 80 -11.91 4.16 -4.35
N TYR A 81 -12.14 3.39 -5.41
CA TYR A 81 -11.11 2.64 -6.12
C TYR A 81 -9.99 3.52 -6.72
N PRO A 82 -10.29 4.64 -7.40
CA PRO A 82 -9.27 5.55 -7.90
C PRO A 82 -8.35 6.08 -6.79
N LEU A 83 -8.92 6.41 -5.64
CA LEU A 83 -8.14 6.89 -4.50
C LEU A 83 -7.26 5.80 -3.89
N ILE A 84 -7.73 4.55 -3.84
CA ILE A 84 -6.88 3.41 -3.47
C ILE A 84 -5.74 3.20 -4.46
N SER A 85 -5.96 3.41 -5.76
CA SER A 85 -4.91 3.27 -6.76
C SER A 85 -3.75 4.26 -6.58
N LEU A 86 -3.95 5.36 -5.83
CA LEU A 86 -2.86 6.24 -5.42
C LEU A 86 -1.84 5.55 -4.51
N SER A 87 -2.19 4.44 -3.86
CA SER A 87 -1.21 3.63 -3.13
C SER A 87 -0.09 3.12 -4.04
N TYR A 88 -0.36 2.79 -5.31
CA TYR A 88 0.69 2.43 -6.27
C TYR A 88 1.67 3.59 -6.50
N VAL A 89 1.16 4.82 -6.55
CA VAL A 89 1.96 6.03 -6.67
C VAL A 89 2.83 6.19 -5.43
N PHE A 90 2.25 6.10 -4.24
CA PHE A 90 3.01 6.25 -2.99
C PHE A 90 4.05 5.16 -2.78
N VAL A 91 3.72 3.89 -3.07
CA VAL A 91 4.67 2.77 -3.00
C VAL A 91 5.84 3.01 -3.94
N TYR A 92 5.58 3.41 -5.19
CA TYR A 92 6.65 3.72 -6.14
C TYR A 92 7.52 4.88 -5.67
N LEU A 93 6.91 6.01 -5.29
CA LEU A 93 7.64 7.20 -4.86
C LEU A 93 8.51 6.90 -3.64
N LEU A 94 7.96 6.23 -2.63
CA LEU A 94 8.72 5.87 -1.44
C LEU A 94 9.78 4.81 -1.74
N ALA A 95 9.51 3.82 -2.59
CA ALA A 95 10.53 2.83 -2.97
C ALA A 95 11.72 3.47 -3.70
N VAL A 96 11.50 4.53 -4.49
CA VAL A 96 12.55 5.28 -5.17
C VAL A 96 13.27 6.26 -4.24
N ILE A 97 12.54 6.96 -3.37
CA ILE A 97 13.08 8.01 -2.50
C ILE A 97 13.78 7.43 -1.27
N LEU A 98 13.27 6.34 -0.71
CA LEU A 98 13.80 5.77 0.53
C LEU A 98 15.18 5.14 0.28
N PRO A 99 16.22 5.58 0.99
CA PRO A 99 17.60 5.21 0.69
C PRO A 99 17.91 3.74 0.95
N TRP A 100 17.04 2.98 1.63
CA TRP A 100 17.26 1.55 1.86
C TRP A 100 16.70 0.65 0.76
N TYR A 101 15.79 1.13 -0.11
CA TYR A 101 15.21 0.31 -1.19
C TYR A 101 16.05 0.26 -2.45
N HIS A 102 16.76 1.34 -2.78
CA HIS A 102 17.59 1.45 -3.99
C HIS A 102 16.88 1.00 -5.29
N GLU A 103 15.55 1.16 -5.38
CA GLU A 103 14.80 0.77 -6.57
C GLU A 103 15.09 1.74 -7.73
N PRO A 104 15.43 1.25 -8.94
CA PRO A 104 15.78 2.13 -10.05
C PRO A 104 14.57 2.93 -10.53
N ALA A 105 14.73 4.25 -10.51
CA ALA A 105 13.80 5.21 -11.09
C ALA A 105 13.91 5.19 -12.63
N THR A 106 13.19 4.28 -13.28
CA THR A 106 13.14 4.27 -14.75
C THR A 106 12.10 5.26 -15.27
N TRP A 107 12.42 5.93 -16.37
CA TRP A 107 11.50 6.85 -17.06
C TRP A 107 10.17 6.20 -17.43
N LEU A 108 10.19 4.90 -17.77
CA LEU A 108 8.98 4.15 -18.09
C LEU A 108 8.07 3.97 -16.86
N LYS A 109 8.64 3.60 -15.70
CA LYS A 109 7.86 3.48 -14.45
C LYS A 109 7.28 4.84 -14.03
N ALA A 110 8.07 5.91 -14.13
CA ALA A 110 7.61 7.27 -13.85
C ALA A 110 6.47 7.70 -14.77
N GLY A 111 6.57 7.40 -16.08
CA GLY A 111 5.49 7.63 -17.04
C GLY A 111 4.21 6.87 -16.68
N GLY A 112 4.32 5.58 -16.33
CA GLY A 112 3.19 4.79 -15.85
C GLY A 112 2.51 5.37 -14.61
N VAL A 113 3.31 5.86 -13.64
CA VAL A 113 2.80 6.55 -12.46
C VAL A 113 2.08 7.85 -12.81
N ALA A 114 2.59 8.63 -13.77
CA ALA A 114 1.90 9.81 -14.28
C ALA A 114 0.54 9.45 -14.90
N PHE A 115 0.45 8.34 -15.65
CA PHE A 115 -0.83 7.85 -16.19
C PHE A 115 -1.81 7.43 -15.10
N ILE A 116 -1.35 6.81 -14.01
CA ILE A 116 -2.21 6.49 -12.86
C ILE A 116 -2.79 7.78 -12.27
N ILE A 117 -1.94 8.79 -12.01
CA ILE A 117 -2.38 10.08 -11.47
C ILE A 117 -3.41 10.74 -12.40
N LEU A 118 -3.16 10.74 -13.72
CA LEU A 118 -4.09 11.26 -14.71
C LEU A 118 -5.42 10.50 -14.70
N GLY A 119 -5.39 9.16 -14.63
CA GLY A 119 -6.59 8.33 -14.52
C GLY A 119 -7.41 8.65 -13.27
N VAL A 120 -6.75 8.77 -12.11
CA VAL A 120 -7.41 9.16 -10.85
C VAL A 120 -8.03 10.54 -10.96
N TRP A 121 -7.32 11.50 -11.56
CA TRP A 121 -7.82 12.86 -11.75
C TRP A 121 -9.04 12.90 -12.67
N LEU A 122 -9.04 12.14 -13.77
CA LEU A 122 -10.17 12.04 -14.69
C LEU A 122 -11.43 11.47 -14.02
N ILE A 123 -11.27 10.41 -13.22
CA ILE A 123 -12.40 9.76 -12.52
C ILE A 123 -12.91 10.62 -11.34
N SER A 124 -12.00 11.33 -10.67
CA SER A 124 -12.35 12.15 -9.50
C SER A 124 -12.95 13.50 -9.87
N ARG A 125 -13.08 13.84 -11.16
CA ARG A 125 -13.68 15.10 -11.58
C ARG A 125 -15.15 15.16 -11.11
N PRO A 126 -15.58 16.27 -10.47
CA PRO A 126 -16.99 16.46 -10.20
C PRO A 126 -17.72 16.58 -11.54
N THR A 127 -18.58 15.62 -11.84
CA THR A 127 -19.53 15.75 -12.94
C THR A 127 -20.35 17.01 -12.68
N LYS A 128 -20.18 18.06 -13.48
CA LYS A 128 -21.09 19.20 -13.52
C LYS A 128 -22.45 18.68 -13.97
N GLY A 129 -23.30 18.29 -13.02
CA GLY A 129 -24.59 17.65 -13.32
C GLY A 129 -25.39 17.11 -12.12
N GLN A 130 -24.95 17.30 -10.87
CA GLN A 130 -25.80 17.07 -9.70
C GLN A 130 -25.78 18.29 -8.77
N SER A 131 -26.17 19.44 -9.34
CA SER A 131 -26.90 20.45 -8.58
C SER A 131 -28.38 20.07 -8.70
N GLN A 132 -29.10 20.04 -7.58
CA GLN A 132 -30.53 19.72 -7.43
C GLN A 132 -30.93 18.24 -7.60
N LYS A 133 -31.00 17.53 -6.46
CA LYS A 133 -32.28 17.17 -5.83
C LYS A 133 -32.06 16.90 -4.35
#